data_AF-A0A7C5RAI6-F1
#
_entry.id   AF-A0A7C5RAI6-F1
#
_cell.length_a   1.000
_cell.length_b   1.000
_cell.length_c   1.000
_cell.angle_alpha   90.00
_cell.angle_beta   90.00
_cell.angle_gamma   90.00
#
_symmetry.space_group_name_H-M   'P 1'
#
loop_
_entity.id
_entity.type
_entity.pdbx_description
1 polymer ?
#
loop_
_entity_poly.entity_id
_entity_poly.type
_entity_poly.pdbx_seq_one_letter_code
_entity_poly.pdbx_strand_id
1 'polypeptide(L)' 'MKPLLQKAWQTWKRIAHRIGVVNTHILLFLFYFLIFGPFALVLRLFKRDMLEKKIPAHAETFWHPVEKEEEDPASYRYPF' A
#
# COMPACT_ATOMS: atom_id res chain seq x y z
N MET A 1 23.55 46.12 -6.73
CA MET A 1 22.11 45.82 -6.97
C MET A 1 21.84 44.39 -7.46
N LYS A 2 22.76 43.75 -8.20
CA LYS A 2 22.63 42.35 -8.68
C LYS A 2 22.45 41.24 -7.61
N PRO A 3 23.01 41.31 -6.38
CA PRO A 3 22.93 40.18 -5.44
C PRO A 3 21.57 40.04 -4.74
N LEU A 4 20.75 41.10 -4.69
CA LEU A 4 19.42 41.06 -4.07
C LEU A 4 18.43 40.25 -4.93
N LEU A 5 18.45 40.49 -6.25
CA LEU A 5 17.68 39.71 -7.22
C LEU A 5 18.09 38.23 -7.21
N GLN A 6 19.39 37.95 -7.12
CA GLN A 6 19.88 36.58 -7.03
C GLN A 6 19.42 35.90 -5.73
N LYS A 7 19.49 36.58 -4.58
CA LYS A 7 18.99 36.04 -3.31
C LYS A 7 17.48 35.78 -3.36
N ALA A 8 16.70 36.74 -3.85
CA ALA A 8 15.26 36.59 -4.03
C ALA A 8 14.93 35.39 -4.94
N TRP A 9 15.65 35.23 -6.05
CA TRP A 9 15.49 34.10 -6.96
C TRP A 9 15.83 32.76 -6.32
N GLN A 10 16.90 32.69 -5.52
CA GLN A 10 17.25 31.46 -4.81
C GLN A 10 16.20 31.09 -3.76
N THR A 11 15.66 32.07 -3.03
CA THR A 11 14.57 31.86 -2.07
C THR A 11 13.31 31.40 -2.78
N TRP A 12 12.97 32.02 -3.93
CA TRP A 12 11.83 31.62 -4.75
C TRP A 12 11.93 30.17 -5.22
N LYS A 13 13.08 29.76 -5.73
CA LYS A 13 13.31 28.35 -6.13
C LYS A 13 13.13 27.37 -4.98
N ARG A 14 13.57 27.73 -3.76
CA ARG A 14 13.36 26.87 -2.58
C ARG A 14 11.88 26.72 -2.24
N ILE A 15 11.11 27.82 -2.33
CA ILE A 15 9.66 27.79 -2.11
C ILE A 15 8.98 26.92 -3.18
N ALA A 16 9.28 27.17 -4.45
CA ALA A 16 8.74 26.39 -5.57
C ALA A 16 9.05 24.89 -5.43
N HIS A 17 10.27 24.55 -4.99
CA HIS A 17 10.63 23.16 -4.74
C HIS A 17 9.81 22.54 -3.60
N ARG A 18 9.61 23.25 -2.49
CA ARG A 18 8.76 22.77 -1.38
C ARG A 18 7.32 22.56 -1.83
N ILE A 19 6.77 23.47 -2.62
CA ILE A 19 5.44 23.33 -3.23
C ILE A 19 5.39 22.08 -4.11
N GLY A 20 6.41 21.85 -4.94
CA GLY A 20 6.52 20.65 -5.77
C GLY A 20 6.50 19.37 -4.95
N VAL A 21 7.27 19.32 -3.85
CA VAL A 21 7.28 18.16 -2.93
C VAL A 21 5.88 17.91 -2.34
N VAL A 22 5.23 18.96 -1.83
CA VAL A 22 3.87 18.84 -1.28
C VAL A 22 2.89 18.38 -2.35
N ASN A 23 2.97 18.92 -3.57
CA ASN A 23 2.12 18.54 -4.69
C ASN A 23 2.28 17.05 -5.03
N THR A 24 3.51 16.53 -5.07
CA THR A 24 3.75 15.09 -5.29
C THR A 24 3.10 14.25 -4.21
N HIS A 25 3.18 14.66 -2.94
CA HIS A 25 2.53 13.93 -1.85
C HIS A 25 1.01 13.99 -1.94
N ILE A 26 0.43 15.14 -2.33
CA ILE A 26 -1.01 15.28 -2.55
C ILE A 26 -1.45 14.36 -3.68
N LEU A 27 -0.73 14.35 -4.80
CA LEU A 27 -1.05 13.50 -5.94
C LEU A 27 -1.00 12.02 -5.56
N LEU A 28 0.03 11.62 -4.82
CA LEU A 28 0.21 10.26 -4.35
C LEU A 28 -0.91 9.88 -3.37
N PHE A 29 -1.21 10.74 -2.40
CA PHE A 29 -2.31 10.55 -1.46
C PHE A 29 -3.64 10.36 -2.20
N LEU A 30 -3.95 11.23 -3.16
CA LEU A 30 -5.17 11.14 -3.95
C LEU A 30 -5.21 9.85 -4.76
N PHE A 31 -4.12 9.48 -5.43
CA PHE A 31 -4.05 8.23 -6.19
C PHE A 31 -4.35 7.01 -5.30
N TYR A 32 -3.67 6.92 -4.15
CA TYR A 32 -3.87 5.80 -3.24
C TYR A 32 -5.28 5.80 -2.65
N PHE A 33 -5.76 6.94 -2.20
CA PHE A 33 -7.08 7.04 -1.59
C PHE A 33 -8.20 6.76 -2.60
N LEU A 34 -8.10 7.27 -3.82
CA LEU A 34 -9.14 7.14 -4.84
C LEU A 34 -9.14 5.79 -5.55
N ILE A 35 -8.04 5.03 -5.50
CA ILE A 35 -7.99 3.67 -6.07
C ILE A 35 -8.18 2.62 -4.99
N PHE A 36 -7.36 2.64 -3.93
CA PHE A 36 -7.45 1.63 -2.87
C PHE A 36 -8.64 1.88 -1.93
N GLY A 37 -9.05 3.13 -1.73
CA GLY A 37 -10.22 3.48 -0.92
C GLY A 37 -11.51 2.85 -1.44
N PRO A 38 -11.95 3.09 -2.69
CA PRO A 38 -13.14 2.44 -3.21
C PRO A 38 -12.96 0.92 -3.34
N PHE A 39 -11.76 0.42 -3.64
CA PHE A 39 -11.50 -1.02 -3.60
C PHE A 39 -11.79 -1.63 -2.22
N ALA A 40 -11.30 -1.00 -1.15
CA ALA A 40 -11.58 -1.42 0.22
C ALA A 40 -13.07 -1.26 0.58
N LEU A 41 -13.72 -0.21 0.10
CA LEU A 41 -15.16 0.02 0.28
C LEU A 41 -15.99 -1.08 -0.39
N VAL A 42 -15.62 -1.47 -1.61
CA VAL A 42 -16.23 -2.58 -2.37
C VAL A 42 -16.09 -3.89 -1.59
N LEU A 43 -14.87 -4.24 -1.16
CA LEU A 43 -14.65 -5.45 -0.35
C LEU A 43 -15.48 -5.45 0.94
N ARG A 44 -15.56 -4.30 1.61
CA ARG A 44 -16.38 -4.12 2.83
C ARG A 44 -17.87 -4.28 2.53
N LEU A 45 -18.37 -3.74 1.42
CA LEU A 45 -19.77 -3.85 1.01
C LEU A 45 -20.16 -5.31 0.71
N PHE A 46 -19.27 -6.05 0.05
CA PHE A 46 -19.45 -7.48 -0.21
C PHE A 46 -19.16 -8.37 1.01
N LYS A 47 -18.80 -7.79 2.17
CA LYS A 47 -18.38 -8.51 3.39
C LYS A 47 -17.31 -9.58 3.14
N ARG A 48 -16.53 -9.44 2.08
CA ARG A 48 -15.47 -10.38 1.72
C ARG A 48 -14.20 -10.00 2.47
N ASP A 49 -13.81 -10.85 3.41
CA ASP A 49 -12.51 -10.74 4.07
C ASP A 49 -11.50 -11.63 3.36
N MET A 50 -10.94 -11.12 2.25
CA MET A 50 -10.00 -11.93 1.44
C MET A 50 -8.64 -12.13 2.11
N LEU A 51 -8.34 -11.38 3.17
CA LEU A 51 -7.08 -11.50 3.89
C LEU A 51 -7.29 -11.96 5.34
N GLU A 52 -8.50 -12.42 5.69
CA GLU A 52 -8.86 -12.84 7.05
C GLU A 52 -8.35 -11.87 8.12
N LYS A 53 -8.52 -10.57 7.88
CA LYS A 53 -7.94 -9.51 8.73
C LYS A 53 -8.55 -9.50 10.13
N LYS A 54 -9.70 -10.17 10.32
CA LYS A 54 -10.35 -10.31 11.62
C LYS A 54 -9.58 -11.31 12.48
N ILE A 55 -8.99 -10.81 13.56
CA ILE A 55 -8.45 -11.66 14.62
C ILE A 55 -9.62 -12.38 15.31
N PRO A 56 -9.71 -13.72 15.28
CA PRO A 56 -10.77 -14.43 15.96
C PRO A 56 -10.57 -14.33 17.47
N ALA A 57 -11.61 -13.96 18.22
CA ALA A 57 -11.52 -13.80 19.68
C ALA A 57 -11.19 -15.10 20.44
N HIS A 58 -11.35 -16.25 19.78
CA HIS A 58 -11.17 -17.58 20.36
C HIS A 58 -10.27 -18.50 19.52
N ALA A 59 -9.42 -17.94 18.65
CA ALA A 59 -8.47 -18.76 17.90
C ALA A 59 -7.27 -19.15 18.77
N GLU A 60 -7.08 -20.45 18.96
CA GLU A 60 -5.89 -21.00 19.62
C GLU A 60 -4.65 -20.86 18.73
N THR A 61 -4.82 -20.87 17.40
CA THR A 61 -3.75 -20.67 16.41
C THR A 61 -4.27 -20.01 15.13
N PHE A 62 -3.38 -19.34 14.39
CA PHE A 62 -3.66 -18.76 13.06
C PHE A 62 -3.26 -19.69 11.89
N TRP A 63 -2.93 -20.96 12.18
CA TRP A 63 -2.52 -21.90 11.14
C TRP A 63 -3.74 -22.41 10.37
N HIS A 64 -3.68 -22.32 9.05
CA HIS A 64 -4.67 -22.97 8.19
C HIS A 64 -4.31 -24.45 8.01
N PRO A 65 -5.29 -25.37 8.11
CA PRO A 65 -5.06 -26.75 7.75
C PRO A 65 -4.77 -26.82 6.26
N VAL A 66 -3.61 -27.35 5.90
CA VAL A 66 -3.28 -27.66 4.51
C VAL A 66 -4.09 -28.90 4.14
N GLU A 67 -4.86 -28.81 3.05
CA GLU A 67 -5.48 -29.99 2.45
C GLU A 67 -4.35 -30.95 2.05
N LYS A 68 -4.34 -32.15 2.63
CA LYS A 68 -3.39 -33.18 2.26
C LYS A 68 -3.74 -33.63 0.84
N GLU A 69 -2.98 -33.18 -0.15
CA GLU A 69 -2.94 -33.84 -1.45
C GLU A 69 -2.57 -35.32 -1.24
N GLU A 70 -3.11 -36.20 -2.09
CA GLU A 70 -2.76 -37.63 -2.05
C GLU A 70 -1.23 -37.74 -2.10
N GLU A 71 -0.64 -38.41 -1.10
CA GLU A 71 0.81 -38.55 -0.94
C GLU A 71 1.37 -39.40 -2.10
N ASP A 72 1.55 -38.79 -3.27
CA ASP A 72 2.28 -39.38 -4.38
C ASP A 72 3.79 -39.28 -4.06
N PRO A 73 4.50 -40.41 -3.92
CA PRO A 73 5.95 -40.39 -3.73
C PRO A 73 6.71 -39.62 -4.81
N ALA A 74 6.12 -39.45 -6.01
CA ALA A 74 6.68 -38.64 -7.08
C ALA A 74 6.62 -37.13 -6.80
N SER A 75 5.68 -36.65 -5.98
CA SER A 75 5.53 -35.24 -5.60
C SER A 75 6.75 -34.71 -4.83
N TYR A 76 7.39 -35.55 -4.02
CA TYR A 76 8.64 -35.19 -3.30
C TYR A 76 9.83 -34.91 -4.22
N ARG A 77 9.76 -35.24 -5.51
CA ARG A 77 10.85 -34.98 -6.48
C ARG A 77 10.81 -33.56 -7.06
N TYR A 78 9.67 -32.86 -6.95
CA TYR A 78 9.50 -31.51 -7.51
C TYR A 78 8.88 -30.58 -6.45
N PRO A 79 9.72 -29.94 -5.62
CA PRO A 79 9.24 -29.16 -4.48
C PRO A 79 8.69 -27.75 -4.82
N PHE A 80 8.41 -27.45 -6.10
CA PHE A 80 7.93 -26.16 -6.58
C PHE A 80 6.99 -26.29 -7.79
#